data_AF-A0A7F8RF47-F1
#
_entry.id   AF-A0A7F8RF47-F1
#
_cell.length_a   1.000
_cell.length_b   1.000
_cell.length_c   1.000
_cell.angle_alpha   90.00
_cell.angle_beta   90.00
_cell.angle_gamma   90.00
#
_symmetry.space_group_name_H-M   'P 1'
#
loop_
_entity.id
_entity.type
_entity.pdbx_description
1 polymer ?
#
loop_
_entity_poly.entity_id
_entity_poly.type
_entity_poly.pdbx_seq_one_letter_code
_entity_poly.pdbx_strand_id
1 'polypeptide(L)'
;MPISSRLKTMPSVLWQGSLAFLQCQAFMQPHLLGNEFTHLEFPRRVQRKELGKKMLYRDFNMTGWAYKTIEDDDLKFPLIYGEGKKARVMATIGVTRGLGDHDLKVHDSNIYIKPFLSSAPEVPHEVFVSVLCNKILST
;
A
#
# COMPACT_ATOMS: atom_id res chain seq x y z
N MET A 1 -23.31 3.56 -22.42
CA MET A 1 -22.67 2.23 -22.53
C MET A 1 -22.42 1.72 -21.12
N PRO A 2 -23.13 0.68 -20.64
CA PRO A 2 -22.97 0.22 -19.28
C PRO A 2 -21.65 -0.53 -19.16
N ILE A 3 -20.76 -0.04 -18.30
CA ILE A 3 -19.50 -0.69 -17.97
C ILE A 3 -19.84 -2.00 -17.24
N SER A 4 -19.34 -3.09 -17.81
CA SER A 4 -19.55 -4.47 -17.43
C SER A 4 -19.39 -4.74 -15.93
N SER A 5 -20.32 -5.57 -15.44
CA SER A 5 -20.60 -6.12 -14.12
C SER A 5 -19.49 -6.95 -13.47
N ARG A 6 -18.25 -6.43 -13.40
CA ARG A 6 -17.23 -6.97 -12.51
C ARG A 6 -16.69 -5.87 -11.62
N LEU A 7 -17.54 -5.41 -10.70
CA LEU A 7 -17.10 -4.81 -9.45
C LEU A 7 -16.18 -5.83 -8.78
N LYS A 8 -14.88 -5.67 -9.05
CA LYS A 8 -13.77 -6.27 -8.32
C LYS A 8 -14.15 -6.15 -6.85
N THR A 9 -14.19 -7.27 -6.13
CA THR A 9 -14.44 -7.28 -4.68
C THR A 9 -13.61 -6.18 -4.06
N MET A 10 -14.29 -5.11 -3.62
CA MET A 10 -13.61 -4.01 -2.96
C MET A 10 -12.86 -4.62 -1.77
N PRO A 11 -11.59 -4.29 -1.56
CA PRO A 11 -10.94 -4.60 -0.31
C PRO A 11 -11.85 -4.08 0.82
N SER A 12 -11.97 -4.81 1.93
CA SER A 12 -12.69 -4.28 3.10
C SER A 12 -12.17 -2.87 3.41
N VAL A 13 -13.00 -2.00 3.98
CA VAL A 13 -12.62 -0.61 4.34
C VAL A 13 -11.28 -0.57 5.11
N LEU A 14 -11.01 -1.61 5.91
CA LEU A 14 -9.75 -1.88 6.63
C LEU A 14 -8.52 -2.04 5.72
N TRP A 15 -8.67 -2.70 4.56
CA TRP A 15 -7.60 -2.87 3.57
C TRP A 15 -7.29 -1.56 2.83
N GLN A 16 -8.29 -0.72 2.58
CA GLN A 16 -8.09 0.56 1.90
C GLN A 16 -7.31 1.56 2.76
N GLY A 17 -7.57 1.62 4.07
CA GLY A 17 -6.82 2.47 4.99
C GLY A 17 -5.33 2.09 5.08
N SER A 18 -5.03 0.79 5.15
CA SER A 18 -3.65 0.29 5.27
C SER A 18 -2.81 0.48 4.00
N LEU A 19 -3.39 0.28 2.81
CA LEU A 19 -2.66 0.49 1.56
C LEU A 19 -2.44 1.98 1.27
N ALA A 20 -3.44 2.82 1.55
CA ALA A 20 -3.31 4.27 1.40
C ALA A 20 -2.21 4.84 2.30
N PHE A 21 -2.08 4.31 3.52
CA PHE A 21 -0.98 4.66 4.42
C PHE A 21 0.39 4.34 3.79
N LEU A 22 0.57 3.12 3.27
CA LEU A 22 1.82 2.70 2.63
C LEU A 22 2.20 3.59 1.44
N GLN A 23 1.23 3.86 0.56
CA GLN A 23 1.45 4.69 -0.62
C GLN A 23 1.76 6.14 -0.23
N CYS A 24 1.06 6.69 0.76
CA CYS A 24 1.33 8.01 1.31
C CYS A 24 2.75 8.09 1.90
N GLN A 25 3.15 7.09 2.68
CA GLN A 25 4.50 7.06 3.26
C GLN A 25 5.58 6.97 2.19
N ALA A 26 5.37 6.13 1.17
CA ALA A 26 6.27 6.01 0.03
C ALA A 26 6.38 7.31 -0.78
N PHE A 27 5.28 8.06 -0.88
CA PHE A 27 5.27 9.38 -1.51
C PHE A 27 6.01 10.43 -0.67
N MET A 28 5.78 10.47 0.65
CA MET A 28 6.40 11.44 1.56
C MET A 28 7.89 11.17 1.78
N GLN A 29 8.31 9.90 1.70
CA GLN A 29 9.70 9.46 1.93
C GLN A 29 10.19 8.56 0.78
N PRO A 30 10.39 9.10 -0.43
CA PRO A 30 10.75 8.31 -1.61
C PRO A 30 12.13 7.64 -1.50
N HIS A 31 13.03 8.17 -0.64
CA HIS A 31 14.33 7.55 -0.37
C HIS A 31 14.22 6.15 0.23
N LEU A 32 13.11 5.84 0.92
CA LEU A 32 12.85 4.51 1.48
C LEU A 32 12.57 3.45 0.41
N LEU A 33 12.23 3.87 -0.82
CA LEU A 33 11.99 2.96 -1.95
C LEU A 33 13.29 2.53 -2.64
N GLY A 34 14.44 3.08 -2.22
CA GLY A 34 15.76 2.74 -2.76
C GLY A 34 15.91 2.93 -4.26
N ASN A 35 15.05 3.74 -4.90
CA ASN A 35 14.96 3.91 -6.35
C ASN A 35 14.63 2.62 -7.14
N GLU A 36 14.29 1.52 -6.46
CA GLU A 36 13.94 0.23 -7.05
C GLU A 36 12.43 0.03 -7.13
N PHE A 37 11.70 0.73 -6.25
CA PHE A 37 10.25 0.62 -6.13
C PHE A 37 9.53 1.91 -6.55
N THR A 38 8.31 1.74 -7.08
CA THR A 38 7.39 2.84 -7.36
C THR A 38 6.23 2.82 -6.38
N HIS A 39 5.81 4.00 -5.93
CA HIS A 39 4.61 4.20 -5.11
C HIS A 39 3.33 4.20 -5.96
N LEU A 40 3.46 4.39 -7.28
CA LEU A 40 2.33 4.43 -8.20
C LEU A 40 1.73 3.04 -8.41
N GLU A 41 0.41 3.01 -8.48
CA GLU A 41 -0.34 1.80 -8.77
C GLU A 41 -0.77 1.77 -10.23
N PHE A 42 -0.59 0.62 -10.85
CA PHE A 42 -1.04 0.35 -12.22
C PHE A 42 -2.03 -0.81 -12.21
N PRO A 43 -3.01 -0.86 -13.13
CA PRO A 43 -3.97 -1.96 -13.22
C PRO A 43 -3.31 -3.33 -13.47
N ARG A 44 -2.08 -3.31 -13.97
CA ARG A 44 -1.21 -4.46 -14.20
C ARG A 44 0.24 -4.01 -14.22
N ARG A 45 1.17 -4.96 -14.13
CA ARG A 45 2.61 -4.67 -14.24
C ARG A 45 2.93 -4.00 -15.58
N VAL A 46 3.61 -2.86 -15.50
CA VAL A 46 4.09 -2.12 -16.66
C VAL A 46 5.26 -2.89 -17.29
N GLN A 47 5.25 -2.98 -18.62
CA GLN A 47 6.30 -3.65 -19.38
C GLN A 47 7.12 -2.63 -20.18
N ARG A 48 8.40 -2.93 -20.46
CA ARG A 48 9.27 -2.05 -21.27
C ARG A 48 8.65 -1.67 -22.63
N LYS A 49 7.84 -2.54 -23.23
CA LYS A 49 7.12 -2.30 -24.49
C LYS A 49 6.05 -1.20 -24.42
N GLU A 50 5.78 -0.68 -23.22
CA GLU A 50 4.75 0.32 -22.94
C GLU A 50 5.32 1.70 -22.69
N LEU A 51 6.64 1.85 -22.68
CA LEU A 51 7.30 3.16 -22.65
C LEU A 51 6.76 4.06 -23.75
N GLY A 52 6.43 5.31 -23.36
CA GLY A 52 5.84 6.31 -24.25
C GLY A 52 4.35 6.11 -24.55
N LYS A 53 3.69 5.04 -24.07
CA LYS A 53 2.25 4.84 -24.23
C LYS A 53 1.48 5.38 -23.03
N LYS A 54 0.21 5.74 -23.23
CA LYS A 54 -0.69 6.10 -22.15
C LYS A 54 -1.21 4.87 -21.43
N MET A 55 -1.15 4.87 -20.10
CA MET A 55 -1.74 3.84 -19.25
C MET A 55 -2.45 4.48 -18.07
N LEU A 56 -3.45 3.78 -17.54
CA LEU A 56 -4.09 4.16 -16.29
C LEU A 56 -3.11 3.96 -15.13
N TYR A 57 -3.07 4.94 -14.24
CA TYR A 57 -2.33 4.87 -12.99
C TYR A 57 -3.18 5.49 -11.87
N ARG A 58 -2.80 5.18 -10.63
CA ARG A 58 -3.39 5.76 -9.44
C ARG A 58 -2.30 6.07 -8.43
N ASP A 59 -2.46 7.19 -7.75
CA ASP A 59 -1.60 7.64 -6.67
C ASP A 59 -2.38 7.70 -5.35
N PHE A 60 -1.69 7.84 -4.21
CA PHE A 60 -2.28 7.79 -2.86
C PHE A 60 -3.37 8.86 -2.63
N ASN A 61 -3.24 10.02 -3.27
CA ASN A 61 -4.19 11.14 -3.16
C ASN A 61 -5.34 11.05 -4.18
N MET A 62 -5.36 10.04 -5.05
CA MET A 62 -6.35 9.95 -6.14
C MET A 62 -7.54 9.06 -5.77
N THR A 63 -8.75 9.62 -5.87
CA THR A 63 -10.01 8.89 -5.82
C THR A 63 -10.38 8.38 -7.22
N GLY A 64 -9.56 7.50 -7.80
CA GLY A 64 -9.82 6.91 -9.12
C GLY A 64 -8.56 6.59 -9.91
N TRP A 65 -8.74 6.37 -11.22
CA TRP A 65 -7.65 6.15 -12.17
C TRP A 65 -7.49 7.38 -13.08
N ALA A 66 -6.25 7.78 -13.33
CA ALA A 66 -5.89 8.83 -14.29
C ALA A 66 -5.00 8.25 -15.39
N TYR A 67 -4.89 8.91 -16.55
CA TYR A 67 -3.94 8.53 -17.59
C TYR A 67 -2.61 9.24 -17.38
N LYS A 68 -1.50 8.50 -17.48
CA LYS A 68 -0.15 9.06 -17.68
C LYS A 68 0.55 8.40 -18.86
N THR A 69 1.52 9.10 -19.42
CA THR A 69 2.50 8.49 -20.32
C THR A 69 3.50 7.71 -19.47
N ILE A 70 3.77 6.46 -19.85
CA ILE A 70 4.71 5.59 -19.14
C ILE A 70 6.15 6.03 -19.39
N GLU A 71 6.89 6.18 -18.31
CA GLU A 71 8.31 6.54 -18.27
C GLU A 71 9.16 5.37 -17.73
N ASP A 72 10.49 5.46 -17.82
CA ASP A 72 11.40 4.42 -17.32
C ASP A 72 11.22 4.15 -15.83
N ASP A 73 10.91 5.18 -15.04
CA ASP A 73 10.65 5.08 -13.61
C ASP A 73 9.39 4.28 -13.27
N ASP A 74 8.43 4.17 -14.19
CA ASP A 74 7.21 3.37 -14.01
C ASP A 74 7.46 1.87 -14.19
N LEU A 75 8.64 1.49 -14.70
CA LEU A 75 9.08 0.10 -14.81
C LEU A 75 9.61 -0.46 -13.49
N LYS A 76 9.84 0.40 -12.49
CA LYS A 76 10.23 0.02 -11.14
C LYS A 76 9.20 -0.92 -10.52
N PHE A 77 9.64 -1.74 -9.58
CA PHE A 77 8.77 -2.74 -8.98
C PHE A 77 7.69 -2.04 -8.13
N PRO A 78 6.40 -2.43 -8.18
CA PRO A 78 5.39 -1.75 -7.39
C PRO A 78 5.59 -2.00 -5.90
N LEU A 79 5.37 -0.97 -5.07
CA LEU A 79 5.42 -1.07 -3.60
C LEU A 79 4.52 -2.19 -3.07
N ILE A 80 3.35 -2.37 -3.66
CA ILE A 80 2.42 -3.45 -3.32
C ILE A 80 2.34 -4.42 -4.49
N TYR A 81 2.72 -5.67 -4.26
CA TYR A 81 2.70 -6.72 -5.26
C TYR A 81 1.68 -7.80 -4.93
N GLY A 82 0.87 -8.17 -5.92
CA GLY A 82 -0.22 -9.13 -5.76
C GLY A 82 -1.52 -8.48 -5.29
N GLU A 83 -2.57 -9.29 -5.22
CA GLU A 83 -3.93 -8.84 -4.91
C GLU A 83 -4.53 -9.60 -3.73
N GLY A 84 -5.41 -8.93 -2.97
CA GLY A 84 -6.12 -9.50 -1.84
C GLY A 84 -5.18 -10.12 -0.80
N LYS A 85 -5.50 -11.32 -0.32
CA LYS A 85 -4.69 -12.04 0.71
C LYS A 85 -3.26 -12.38 0.26
N LYS A 86 -2.97 -12.29 -1.04
CA LYS A 86 -1.64 -12.54 -1.61
C LYS A 86 -0.82 -11.26 -1.80
N ALA A 87 -1.36 -10.09 -1.46
CA ALA A 87 -0.58 -8.87 -1.58
C ALA A 87 0.62 -8.90 -0.62
N ARG A 88 1.72 -8.29 -1.06
CA ARG A 88 3.00 -8.22 -0.37
C ARG A 88 3.58 -6.83 -0.53
N VAL A 89 4.02 -6.22 0.56
CA VAL A 89 4.82 -4.99 0.55
C VAL A 89 6.21 -5.36 0.04
N MET A 90 6.65 -4.69 -1.03
CA MET A 90 7.92 -4.91 -1.73
C MET A 90 8.24 -6.39 -1.98
N ALA A 91 7.21 -7.15 -2.38
CA ALA A 91 7.25 -8.60 -2.58
C ALA A 91 7.72 -9.45 -1.38
N THR A 92 7.87 -8.86 -0.19
CA THR A 92 8.52 -9.52 0.95
C THR A 92 7.50 -9.93 2.02
N ILE A 93 6.71 -8.99 2.56
CA ILE A 93 5.82 -9.25 3.69
C ILE A 93 4.36 -8.97 3.36
N GLY A 94 3.44 -9.81 3.85
CA GLY A 94 2.00 -9.71 3.59
C GLY A 94 1.20 -8.91 4.60
N VAL A 95 1.87 -8.22 5.53
CA VAL A 95 1.22 -7.43 6.58
C VAL A 95 1.70 -5.98 6.51
N THR A 96 0.84 -5.06 6.93
CA THR A 96 1.11 -3.62 7.04
C THR A 96 1.32 -3.18 8.48
N ARG A 97 1.17 -4.10 9.43
CA ARG A 97 1.39 -3.90 10.86
C ARG A 97 2.25 -5.03 11.41
N GLY A 98 3.24 -4.67 12.22
CA GLY A 98 4.18 -5.63 12.78
C GLY A 98 4.91 -5.04 13.98
N LEU A 99 4.84 -5.74 15.12
CA LEU A 99 5.76 -5.54 16.24
C LEU A 99 7.04 -6.32 15.93
N GLY A 100 8.21 -5.70 16.04
CA GLY A 100 9.48 -6.30 15.60
C GLY A 100 9.84 -5.98 14.14
N ASP A 101 10.54 -6.90 13.45
CA ASP A 101 11.00 -6.76 12.05
C ASP A 101 11.99 -5.61 11.79
N HIS A 102 12.77 -5.22 12.79
CA HIS A 102 13.73 -4.12 12.66
C HIS A 102 14.83 -4.39 11.62
N ASP A 103 15.24 -5.65 11.49
CA ASP A 103 16.27 -6.07 10.53
C ASP A 103 15.69 -6.65 9.24
N LEU A 104 14.36 -6.63 9.07
CA LEU A 104 13.73 -7.18 7.88
C LEU A 104 14.00 -6.27 6.67
N LYS A 105 14.66 -6.86 5.67
CA LYS A 105 15.02 -6.22 4.41
C LYS A 105 14.32 -6.87 3.24
N VAL A 106 14.14 -6.09 2.17
CA VAL A 106 13.75 -6.62 0.86
C VAL A 106 14.88 -7.51 0.33
N HIS A 107 14.51 -8.66 -0.25
CA HIS A 107 15.46 -9.63 -0.81
C HIS A 107 16.47 -8.96 -1.75
N ASP A 108 17.75 -9.31 -1.60
CA ASP A 108 18.89 -8.81 -2.39
C ASP A 108 19.07 -7.28 -2.43
N SER A 109 18.52 -6.56 -1.45
CA SER A 109 18.67 -5.10 -1.33
C SER A 109 19.04 -4.67 0.09
N ASN A 110 19.42 -3.39 0.24
CA ASN A 110 19.65 -2.76 1.54
C ASN A 110 18.43 -1.95 2.03
N ILE A 111 17.25 -2.22 1.48
CA ILE A 111 16.01 -1.51 1.82
C ILE A 111 15.34 -2.17 3.02
N TYR A 112 15.18 -1.41 4.10
CA TYR A 112 14.47 -1.85 5.28
C TYR A 112 12.96 -1.71 5.09
N ILE A 113 12.20 -2.73 5.50
CA ILE A 113 10.74 -2.73 5.38
C ILE A 113 10.08 -2.02 6.56
N LYS A 114 10.75 -2.03 7.72
CA LYS A 114 10.22 -1.51 8.99
C LYS A 114 9.59 -0.11 8.89
N PRO A 115 10.16 0.87 8.16
CA PRO A 115 9.52 2.17 8.00
C PRO A 115 8.07 2.05 7.53
N PHE A 116 7.77 1.15 6.61
CA PHE A 116 6.43 0.93 6.05
C PHE A 116 5.48 0.13 6.97
N LEU A 117 5.93 -0.34 8.14
CA LEU A 117 5.13 -1.13 9.06
C LEU A 117 4.70 -0.29 10.26
N SER A 118 3.38 -0.14 10.45
CA SER A 118 2.86 0.51 11.65
C SER A 118 2.93 -0.42 12.86
N SER A 119 3.50 0.07 13.97
CA SER A 119 3.47 -0.62 15.27
C SER A 119 2.21 -0.32 16.07
N ALA A 120 1.39 0.64 15.64
CA ALA A 120 0.21 1.06 16.37
C ALA A 120 -0.94 0.04 16.16
N PRO A 121 -1.64 -0.39 17.22
CA PRO A 121 -2.84 -1.20 17.08
C PRO A 121 -3.99 -0.36 16.51
N GLU A 122 -4.89 -1.00 15.76
CA GLU A 122 -6.19 -0.43 15.43
C GLU A 122 -7.13 -0.76 16.58
N VAL A 123 -7.59 0.25 17.31
CA VAL A 123 -8.53 0.04 18.42
C VAL A 123 -9.94 0.32 17.88
N PRO A 124 -10.81 -0.69 17.76
CA PRO A 124 -12.19 -0.47 17.37
C PRO A 124 -12.87 0.49 18.35
N HIS A 125 -13.77 1.34 17.85
CA HIS A 125 -14.46 2.33 18.68
C HIS A 125 -15.20 1.69 19.87
N GLU A 126 -15.72 0.48 19.69
CA GLU A 126 -16.38 -0.32 20.75
C GLU A 126 -15.42 -0.72 21.88
N VAL A 127 -14.18 -1.05 21.53
CA VAL A 127 -13.11 -1.37 22.49
C VAL A 127 -12.66 -0.10 23.22
N PHE A 128 -12.62 1.03 22.51
CA PHE A 128 -12.29 2.31 23.14
C PHE A 128 -13.35 2.74 24.16
N VAL A 129 -14.64 2.64 23.83
CA VAL A 129 -15.75 2.97 24.73
C VAL A 129 -15.79 2.05 25.95
N SER A 130 -15.61 0.74 25.76
CA SER A 130 -15.60 -0.21 26.88
C SER A 130 -14.42 0.00 27.83
N VAL A 131 -13.22 0.27 27.32
CA VAL A 131 -12.05 0.60 28.16
C VAL A 131 -12.25 1.92 28.90
N LEU A 132 -12.81 2.95 28.23
CA LEU A 132 -13.09 4.24 28.88
C LEU A 132 -14.17 4.12 29.95
N CYS A 133 -15.29 3.44 29.66
CA CYS A 133 -16.38 3.20 30.61
C CYS A 133 -15.89 2.40 31.83
N ASN A 134 -15.10 1.33 31.63
CA ASN A 134 -14.58 0.55 32.75
C ASN A 134 -13.60 1.36 33.62
N LYS A 135 -12.87 2.31 33.04
CA LYS A 135 -11.95 3.19 33.78
C LYS A 135 -12.67 4.33 34.52
N ILE A 136 -13.79 4.81 33.98
CA ILE A 136 -14.66 5.81 34.62
C ILE A 136 -15.51 5.17 35.73
N LEU A 137 -15.96 3.93 35.55
CA LEU A 137 -16.77 3.21 36.55
C LEU A 137 -15.93 2.58 37.69
N SER A 138 -14.61 2.54 37.55
CA SER A 138 -13.68 2.04 38.58
C SER A 138 -13.02 3.14 39.42
N THR A 139 -13.48 4.39 39.33
CA THR A 139 -13.01 5.54 40.12
C THR A 139 -14.18 6.11 40.91
#